data_AF-A0A8D8IAS3-F1
#
_entry.id   AF-A0A8D8IAS3-F1
#
_cell.length_a   1.000
_cell.length_b   1.000
_cell.length_c   1.000
_cell.angle_alpha   90.00
_cell.angle_beta   90.00
_cell.angle_gamma   90.00
#
_symmetry.space_group_name_H-M   'P 1'
#
loop_
_entity.id
_entity.type
_entity.pdbx_description
1 polymer ?
#
loop_
_entity_poly.entity_id
_entity_poly.type
_entity_poly.pdbx_seq_one_letter_code
_entity_poly.pdbx_strand_id
1 'polypeptide(L)'
;LRVRQQQQHQQNSKLSIESFLKKTERFPAPSLVAPPKPMRLPPARLQQHQPEPDSKAAPVRGEFEALARKPANTAEERYRLLEARDKYFRLTTDRTTDIRKAQSTQGTCEDMCPEKERYMREFQLQVAAYEAGEGGGQRMDHRKAIKQYSRSSADQEAPLAHELRSEKGLGLAMAYLLHRIVDLCEDEDVSMSDWFHFVWDRTRSIRKDITQQELCSLRAVQLVEQCARFHIHCAARLVAEEPSVFDQKINTENMTKCLQSLKYMYHDLGLKGVRCPNEAEFRAYVVLLNLNDGNFLWEVKQLPKEVQQSPEIRFAMQVYFALENNNYVRFFRLVRQTTYMNACILLRYFNQIRSRALETILRAYTHRTPAQFSLRHLTALLAFEDD
;
A
#
# COMPACT_ATOMS: atom_id res chain seq x y z
N LEU A 1 -42.92 15.03 -8.82
CA LEU A 1 -42.28 15.97 -7.86
C LEU A 1 -40.92 15.47 -7.33
N ARG A 2 -40.81 14.24 -6.80
CA ARG A 2 -39.51 13.67 -6.33
C ARG A 2 -38.42 13.56 -7.41
N VAL A 3 -38.77 13.14 -8.64
CA VAL A 3 -37.80 13.03 -9.76
C VAL A 3 -37.25 14.40 -10.20
N ARG A 4 -38.10 15.45 -10.20
CA ARG A 4 -37.67 16.82 -10.52
C ARG A 4 -36.75 17.40 -9.45
N GLN A 5 -37.01 17.15 -8.16
CA GLN A 5 -36.11 17.58 -7.08
C GLN A 5 -34.75 16.89 -7.15
N GLN A 6 -34.71 15.60 -7.53
CA GLN A 6 -33.47 14.84 -7.64
C GLN A 6 -32.61 15.30 -8.84
N GLN A 7 -33.24 15.60 -9.98
CA GLN A 7 -32.58 16.18 -11.15
C GLN A 7 -32.07 17.60 -10.87
N GLN A 8 -32.86 18.42 -10.18
CA GLN A 8 -32.47 19.79 -9.81
C GLN A 8 -31.33 19.81 -8.78
N HIS A 9 -31.28 18.83 -7.86
CA HIS A 9 -30.13 18.66 -6.95
C HIS A 9 -28.86 18.19 -7.67
N GLN A 10 -28.97 17.24 -8.61
CA GLN A 10 -27.82 16.82 -9.42
C GLN A 10 -27.28 17.93 -10.32
N GLN A 11 -28.18 18.74 -10.90
CA GLN A 11 -27.81 19.87 -11.77
C GLN A 11 -27.19 21.01 -10.97
N ASN A 12 -27.74 21.36 -9.80
CA ASN A 12 -27.13 22.33 -8.89
C ASN A 12 -25.78 21.84 -8.33
N SER A 13 -25.62 20.54 -8.08
CA SER A 13 -24.34 19.97 -7.65
C SER A 13 -23.28 20.00 -8.76
N LYS A 14 -23.66 19.73 -10.02
CA LYS A 14 -22.74 19.84 -11.17
C LYS A 14 -22.31 21.30 -11.41
N LEU A 15 -23.26 22.24 -11.38
CA LEU A 15 -23.00 23.68 -11.53
C LEU A 15 -22.14 24.24 -10.38
N SER A 16 -22.30 23.72 -9.16
CA SER A 16 -21.46 24.09 -8.01
C SER A 16 -20.01 23.61 -8.15
N ILE A 17 -19.78 22.44 -8.74
CA ILE A 17 -18.43 21.89 -8.94
C ILE A 17 -17.72 22.63 -10.08
N GLU A 18 -18.38 22.83 -11.22
CA GLU A 18 -17.79 23.55 -12.37
C GLU A 18 -17.49 25.03 -12.06
N SER A 19 -18.40 25.70 -11.34
CA SER A 19 -18.19 27.10 -10.93
C SER A 19 -17.05 27.24 -9.91
N PHE A 20 -16.81 26.24 -9.07
CA PHE A 20 -15.70 26.22 -8.12
C PHE A 20 -14.35 25.88 -8.78
N LEU A 21 -14.34 24.96 -9.76
CA LEU A 21 -13.17 24.68 -10.59
C LEU A 21 -12.74 25.91 -11.41
N LYS A 22 -13.69 26.76 -11.82
CA LYS A 22 -13.41 28.07 -12.41
C LYS A 22 -12.90 29.10 -11.39
N LYS A 23 -13.45 29.13 -10.16
CA LYS A 23 -12.96 30.05 -9.10
C LYS A 23 -11.52 29.78 -8.66
N THR A 24 -11.05 28.53 -8.79
CA THR A 24 -9.67 28.14 -8.49
C THR A 24 -8.65 28.51 -9.59
N GLU A 25 -9.06 29.18 -10.68
CA GLU A 25 -8.15 29.82 -11.65
C GLU A 25 -7.45 31.07 -11.06
N ARG A 26 -7.88 31.54 -9.88
CA ARG A 26 -7.35 32.75 -9.22
C ARG A 26 -6.23 32.50 -8.20
N PHE A 27 -5.80 31.25 -8.00
CA PHE A 27 -4.65 30.96 -7.14
C PHE A 27 -3.35 31.18 -7.91
N PRO A 28 -2.43 32.04 -7.44
CA PRO A 28 -1.13 32.20 -8.08
C PRO A 28 -0.38 30.86 -8.00
N ALA A 29 0.28 30.49 -9.10
CA ALA A 29 1.19 29.35 -9.11
C ALA A 29 2.25 29.52 -8.00
N PRO A 30 2.63 28.47 -7.27
CA PRO A 30 3.83 28.52 -6.44
C PRO A 30 5.02 28.89 -7.32
N SER A 31 5.91 29.74 -6.82
CA SER A 31 7.17 30.08 -7.47
C SER A 31 7.87 28.81 -7.94
N LEU A 32 8.07 28.70 -9.26
CA LEU A 32 8.90 27.66 -9.85
C LEU A 32 10.31 27.83 -9.27
N VAL A 33 10.68 26.96 -8.34
CA VAL A 33 12.08 26.80 -7.95
C VAL A 33 12.84 26.48 -9.23
N ALA A 34 13.75 27.38 -9.61
CA ALA A 34 14.58 27.21 -10.79
C ALA A 34 15.24 25.82 -10.77
N PRO A 35 15.33 25.13 -11.91
CA PRO A 35 16.02 23.85 -11.96
C PRO A 35 17.44 24.03 -11.41
N PRO A 36 17.94 23.09 -10.59
CA PRO A 36 19.32 23.16 -10.13
C PRO A 36 20.25 23.23 -11.35
N LYS A 37 21.19 24.18 -11.33
CA LYS A 37 22.20 24.31 -12.39
C LYS A 37 22.87 22.94 -12.60
N PRO A 38 23.06 22.48 -13.84
CA PRO A 38 23.75 21.23 -14.08
C PRO A 38 25.14 21.28 -13.47
N MET A 39 25.39 20.45 -12.46
CA MET A 39 26.72 20.20 -11.95
C MET A 39 27.54 19.59 -13.09
N ARG A 40 28.51 20.33 -13.62
CA ARG A 40 29.60 19.76 -14.41
C ARG A 40 30.36 18.82 -13.50
N LEU A 41 30.09 17.52 -13.61
CA LEU A 41 30.94 16.50 -13.02
C LEU A 41 32.34 16.62 -13.65
N PRO A 42 33.42 16.58 -12.86
CA PRO A 42 34.77 16.45 -13.40
C PRO A 42 34.82 15.21 -14.29
N PRO A 43 35.62 15.20 -15.38
CA PRO A 43 35.79 14.01 -16.18
C PRO A 43 36.26 12.87 -15.26
N ALA A 44 35.39 11.89 -15.07
CA ALA A 44 35.74 10.66 -14.36
C ALA A 44 36.91 10.04 -15.13
N ARG A 45 38.06 9.91 -14.46
CA ARG A 45 39.12 9.02 -14.94
C ARG A 45 38.48 7.65 -15.13
N LEU A 46 38.33 7.25 -16.38
CA LEU A 46 38.01 5.87 -16.76
C LEU A 46 39.16 4.99 -16.27
N GLN A 47 39.10 4.55 -15.02
CA GLN A 47 39.73 3.29 -14.67
C GLN A 47 38.86 2.21 -15.31
N GLN A 48 39.28 1.78 -16.50
CA GLN A 48 38.87 0.48 -17.03
C GLN A 48 39.38 -0.56 -16.03
N HIS A 49 38.54 -0.95 -15.08
CA HIS A 49 38.78 -2.18 -14.35
C HIS A 49 38.54 -3.31 -15.35
N GLN A 50 39.63 -3.89 -15.85
CA GLN A 50 39.56 -5.17 -16.54
C GLN A 50 38.97 -6.18 -15.53
N PRO A 51 38.01 -7.03 -15.95
CA PRO A 51 37.60 -8.14 -15.10
C PRO A 51 38.81 -9.07 -14.97
N GLU A 52 39.34 -9.24 -13.76
CA GLU A 52 40.07 -10.47 -13.42
C GLU A 52 39.02 -11.50 -12.99
N PRO A 53 38.59 -12.43 -13.87
CA PRO A 53 37.82 -13.57 -13.41
C PRO A 53 38.77 -14.56 -12.70
N ASP A 54 38.20 -15.34 -11.79
CA ASP A 54 38.69 -16.65 -11.30
C ASP A 54 39.40 -16.78 -9.94
N SER A 55 40.24 -15.86 -9.45
CA SER A 55 40.99 -16.16 -8.19
C SER A 55 40.09 -16.34 -6.95
N LYS A 56 39.06 -15.49 -6.78
CA LYS A 56 38.11 -15.58 -5.65
C LYS A 56 36.95 -16.56 -5.88
N ALA A 57 36.60 -16.85 -7.13
CA ALA A 57 35.45 -17.69 -7.46
C ALA A 57 35.79 -19.20 -7.37
N ALA A 58 37.04 -19.59 -7.66
CA ALA A 58 37.50 -20.97 -7.58
C ALA A 58 37.26 -21.66 -6.22
N PRO A 59 37.63 -21.07 -5.06
CA PRO A 59 37.39 -21.72 -3.76
C PRO A 59 35.89 -21.85 -3.44
N VAL A 60 35.09 -20.84 -3.76
CA VAL A 60 33.62 -20.84 -3.53
C VAL A 60 32.94 -21.87 -4.42
N ARG A 61 33.40 -22.01 -5.67
CA ARG A 61 32.95 -23.06 -6.58
C ARG A 61 33.25 -24.45 -6.01
N GLY A 62 34.46 -24.66 -5.50
CA GLY A 62 34.87 -25.93 -4.87
C GLY A 62 34.00 -26.30 -3.67
N GLU A 63 33.68 -25.33 -2.80
CA GLU A 63 32.76 -25.52 -1.67
C GLU A 63 31.35 -25.92 -2.15
N PHE A 64 30.79 -25.19 -3.12
CA PHE A 64 29.48 -25.50 -3.70
C PHE A 64 29.44 -26.90 -4.32
N GLU A 65 30.44 -27.27 -5.14
CA GLU A 65 30.51 -28.59 -5.77
C GLU A 65 30.66 -29.72 -4.74
N ALA A 66 31.42 -29.50 -3.66
CA ALA A 66 31.59 -30.47 -2.59
C ALA A 66 30.28 -30.72 -1.82
N LEU A 67 29.50 -29.68 -1.57
CA LEU A 67 28.17 -29.80 -0.95
C LEU A 67 27.17 -30.46 -1.91
N ALA A 68 27.20 -30.10 -3.20
CA ALA A 68 26.27 -30.62 -4.21
C ALA A 68 26.42 -32.14 -4.48
N ARG A 69 27.59 -32.72 -4.17
CA ARG A 69 27.85 -34.17 -4.31
C ARG A 69 27.28 -35.02 -3.18
N LYS A 70 26.77 -34.41 -2.11
CA LYS A 70 26.22 -35.11 -0.93
C LYS A 70 24.71 -34.90 -0.87
N PRO A 71 23.92 -35.93 -0.48
CA PRO A 71 22.50 -35.74 -0.25
C PRO A 71 22.27 -34.81 0.95
N ALA A 72 21.38 -33.82 0.80
CA ALA A 72 20.95 -32.92 1.85
C ALA A 72 19.58 -33.34 2.39
N ASN A 73 19.57 -33.90 3.60
CA ASN A 73 18.39 -34.50 4.23
C ASN A 73 17.72 -33.58 5.25
N THR A 74 18.49 -32.69 5.87
CA THR A 74 17.99 -31.72 6.86
C THR A 74 17.76 -30.32 6.25
N ALA A 75 16.97 -29.48 6.91
CA ALA A 75 16.80 -28.08 6.52
C ALA A 75 18.13 -27.30 6.54
N GLU A 76 18.97 -27.56 7.53
CA GLU A 76 20.30 -26.95 7.64
C GLU A 76 21.20 -27.31 6.45
N GLU A 77 21.27 -28.59 6.09
CA GLU A 77 22.09 -29.06 4.96
C GLU A 77 21.61 -28.44 3.64
N ARG A 78 20.28 -28.38 3.43
CA ARG A 78 19.70 -27.75 2.24
C ARG A 78 19.96 -26.25 2.20
N TYR A 79 19.80 -25.56 3.33
CA TYR A 79 20.11 -24.14 3.43
C TYR A 79 21.59 -23.87 3.11
N ARG A 80 22.54 -24.61 3.71
CA ARG A 80 23.98 -24.45 3.46
C ARG A 80 24.34 -24.66 1.99
N LEU A 81 23.76 -25.68 1.34
CA LEU A 81 23.96 -25.92 -0.10
C LEU A 81 23.46 -24.73 -0.95
N LEU A 82 22.25 -24.24 -0.68
CA LEU A 82 21.67 -23.11 -1.41
C LEU A 82 22.43 -21.81 -1.17
N GLU A 83 22.94 -21.60 0.05
CA GLU A 83 23.76 -20.45 0.38
C GLU A 83 25.13 -20.48 -0.32
N ALA A 84 25.77 -21.66 -0.41
CA ALA A 84 27.00 -21.84 -1.19
C ALA A 84 26.78 -21.59 -2.69
N ARG A 85 25.65 -22.08 -3.25
CA ARG A 85 25.24 -21.79 -4.64
C ARG A 85 25.09 -20.29 -4.87
N ASP A 86 24.39 -19.60 -3.98
CA ASP A 86 24.07 -18.18 -4.15
C ASP A 86 25.34 -17.32 -4.04
N LYS A 87 26.27 -17.66 -3.13
CA LYS A 87 27.61 -17.04 -3.07
C LYS A 87 28.38 -17.21 -4.39
N TYR A 88 28.36 -18.42 -4.97
CA TYR A 88 29.01 -18.67 -6.26
C TYR A 88 28.37 -17.83 -7.39
N PHE A 89 27.04 -17.77 -7.45
CA PHE A 89 26.33 -16.96 -8.44
C PHE A 89 26.63 -15.47 -8.31
N ARG A 90 26.70 -14.92 -7.09
CA ARG A 90 27.04 -13.50 -6.90
C ARG A 90 28.46 -13.15 -7.36
N LEU A 91 29.40 -14.07 -7.26
CA LEU A 91 30.78 -13.87 -7.73
C LEU A 91 30.93 -14.03 -9.24
N THR A 92 30.04 -14.78 -9.89
CA THR A 92 30.12 -15.08 -11.33
C THR A 92 29.13 -14.29 -12.17
N THR A 93 28.16 -13.62 -11.54
CA THR A 93 27.22 -12.72 -12.24
C THR A 93 27.92 -11.40 -12.54
N ASP A 94 28.05 -11.07 -13.82
CA ASP A 94 28.55 -9.77 -14.26
C ASP A 94 27.65 -8.65 -13.74
N ARG A 95 28.22 -7.76 -12.91
CA ARG A 95 27.54 -6.55 -12.43
C ARG A 95 28.03 -5.35 -13.21
N THR A 96 27.13 -4.65 -13.87
CA THR A 96 27.43 -3.34 -14.46
C THR A 96 27.13 -2.23 -13.46
N THR A 97 28.08 -1.31 -13.30
CA THR A 97 27.88 -0.06 -12.53
C THR A 97 27.31 1.05 -13.41
N ASP A 98 27.20 0.82 -14.73
CA ASP A 98 26.60 1.78 -15.66
C ASP A 98 25.07 1.64 -15.62
N ILE A 99 24.42 2.63 -15.00
CA ILE A 99 22.96 2.73 -14.86
C ILE A 99 22.25 2.61 -16.21
N ARG A 100 22.87 3.06 -17.31
CA ARG A 100 22.24 3.01 -18.65
C ARG A 100 22.21 1.60 -19.24
N LYS A 101 23.08 0.72 -18.75
CA LYS A 101 23.16 -0.69 -19.15
C LYS A 101 22.57 -1.64 -18.12
N ALA A 102 22.29 -1.13 -16.92
CA ALA A 102 21.67 -1.91 -15.86
C ALA A 102 20.28 -2.36 -16.30
N GLN A 103 20.05 -3.67 -16.22
CA GLN A 103 18.73 -4.26 -16.38
C GLN A 103 18.17 -4.60 -15.00
N SER A 104 16.87 -4.37 -14.82
CA SER A 104 16.18 -4.80 -13.61
C SER A 104 16.19 -6.32 -13.49
N THR A 105 16.59 -6.84 -12.33
CA THR A 105 16.57 -8.28 -12.02
C THR A 105 15.15 -8.79 -12.10
N GLN A 106 14.87 -9.73 -12.99
CA GLN A 106 13.57 -10.40 -13.09
C GLN A 106 13.52 -11.60 -12.14
N GLY A 107 12.47 -11.68 -11.32
CA GLY A 107 12.28 -12.76 -10.37
C GLY A 107 11.84 -14.05 -11.04
N THR A 108 12.44 -15.17 -10.64
CA THR A 108 12.17 -16.51 -11.20
C THR A 108 11.55 -17.48 -10.19
N CYS A 109 11.39 -17.08 -8.93
CA CYS A 109 10.66 -17.90 -7.95
C CYS A 109 9.16 -17.91 -8.31
N GLU A 110 8.64 -19.08 -8.67
CA GLU A 110 7.20 -19.27 -8.93
C GLU A 110 6.39 -19.58 -7.66
N ASP A 111 7.06 -19.91 -6.56
CA ASP A 111 6.46 -20.16 -5.26
C ASP A 111 6.13 -18.85 -4.51
N MET A 112 5.34 -18.96 -3.44
CA MET A 112 5.04 -17.84 -2.53
C MET A 112 6.22 -17.41 -1.64
N CYS A 113 7.24 -18.26 -1.50
CA CYS A 113 8.46 -18.03 -0.72
C CYS A 113 9.64 -18.75 -1.41
N PRO A 114 10.79 -18.09 -1.64
CA PRO A 114 11.98 -18.74 -2.20
C PRO A 114 12.45 -19.94 -1.39
N GLU A 115 12.91 -21.00 -2.06
CA GLU A 115 13.32 -22.26 -1.42
C GLU A 115 14.38 -22.06 -0.32
N LYS A 116 15.40 -21.25 -0.60
CA LYS A 116 16.46 -20.97 0.38
C LYS A 116 15.90 -20.36 1.66
N GLU A 117 14.95 -19.42 1.53
CA GLU A 117 14.35 -18.76 2.68
C GLU A 117 13.53 -19.74 3.53
N ARG A 118 12.81 -20.67 2.90
CA ARG A 118 12.04 -21.70 3.63
C ARG A 118 12.94 -22.52 4.55
N TYR A 119 14.03 -23.07 4.00
CA TYR A 119 14.97 -23.87 4.80
C TYR A 119 15.74 -23.04 5.81
N MET A 120 16.08 -21.80 5.48
CA MET A 120 16.71 -20.87 6.42
C MET A 120 15.82 -20.66 7.66
N ARG A 121 14.53 -20.34 7.43
CA ARG A 121 13.58 -20.09 8.53
C ARG A 121 13.23 -21.35 9.30
N GLU A 122 13.14 -22.51 8.66
CA GLU A 122 12.98 -23.80 9.36
C GLU A 122 14.20 -24.12 10.24
N PHE A 123 15.42 -23.99 9.71
CA PHE A 123 16.65 -24.23 10.45
C PHE A 123 16.82 -23.26 11.63
N GLN A 124 16.49 -21.98 11.44
CA GLN A 124 16.62 -20.96 12.47
C GLN A 124 15.42 -20.90 13.44
N LEU A 125 14.46 -21.82 13.32
CA LEU A 125 13.27 -21.88 14.17
C LEU A 125 12.40 -20.61 14.09
N GLN A 126 12.37 -19.98 12.91
CA GLN A 126 11.65 -18.74 12.59
C GLN A 126 10.42 -19.00 11.69
N VAL A 127 9.71 -20.09 11.97
CA VAL A 127 8.47 -20.45 11.26
C VAL A 127 7.30 -19.76 11.95
N ALA A 128 6.55 -18.92 11.22
CA ALA A 128 5.35 -18.29 11.76
C ALA A 128 4.23 -19.32 11.91
N ALA A 129 3.32 -19.14 12.88
CA ALA A 129 2.22 -20.05 13.14
C ALA A 129 1.37 -20.35 11.88
N TYR A 130 1.10 -19.34 11.07
CA TYR A 130 0.34 -19.45 9.82
C TYR A 130 1.05 -20.23 8.70
N GLU A 131 2.34 -20.54 8.88
CA GLU A 131 3.18 -21.27 7.93
C GLU A 131 3.58 -22.66 8.46
N ALA A 132 3.17 -23.00 9.69
CA ALA A 132 3.50 -24.27 10.32
C ALA A 132 2.64 -25.42 9.76
N GLY A 133 3.24 -26.62 9.75
CA GLY A 133 2.56 -27.87 9.43
C GLY A 133 1.60 -28.35 10.52
N GLU A 134 0.80 -29.37 10.20
CA GLU A 134 -0.06 -30.04 11.17
C GLU A 134 0.78 -30.69 12.29
N GLY A 135 0.39 -30.50 13.54
CA GLY A 135 1.12 -31.01 14.72
C GLY A 135 1.94 -29.97 15.51
N GLY A 136 1.84 -28.68 15.18
CA GLY A 136 2.33 -27.58 16.04
C GLY A 136 3.86 -27.45 16.17
N GLY A 137 4.62 -28.00 15.22
CA GLY A 137 6.08 -28.06 15.27
C GLY A 137 6.81 -26.92 14.53
N GLN A 138 8.12 -26.83 14.79
CA GLN A 138 9.11 -25.97 14.10
C GLN A 138 9.28 -26.27 12.60
N ARG A 139 8.55 -27.26 12.06
CA ARG A 139 8.63 -27.68 10.66
C ARG A 139 7.69 -26.84 9.81
N MET A 140 8.22 -26.26 8.75
CA MET A 140 7.49 -25.40 7.84
C MET A 140 6.63 -26.23 6.87
N ASP A 141 5.38 -25.83 6.67
CA ASP A 141 4.61 -26.25 5.51
C ASP A 141 4.98 -25.35 4.33
N HIS A 142 5.78 -25.88 3.40
CA HIS A 142 6.23 -25.15 2.23
C HIS A 142 5.09 -24.63 1.35
N ARG A 143 3.89 -25.24 1.42
CA ARG A 143 2.70 -24.78 0.68
C ARG A 143 2.04 -23.56 1.32
N LYS A 144 2.34 -23.27 2.59
CA LYS A 144 1.84 -22.11 3.33
C LYS A 144 2.89 -21.00 3.46
N ALA A 145 4.16 -21.31 3.19
CA ALA A 145 5.28 -20.38 3.34
C ALA A 145 5.16 -19.17 2.40
N ILE A 146 5.23 -17.96 2.96
CA ILE A 146 5.26 -16.71 2.20
C ILE A 146 6.55 -15.97 2.52
N LYS A 147 7.18 -15.38 1.51
CA LYS A 147 8.42 -14.61 1.66
C LYS A 147 8.28 -13.54 2.75
N GLN A 148 9.13 -13.56 3.77
CA GLN A 148 9.15 -12.56 4.84
C GLN A 148 9.74 -11.23 4.34
N TYR A 149 9.28 -10.11 4.89
CA TYR A 149 9.91 -8.83 4.60
C TYR A 149 11.26 -8.71 5.32
N SER A 150 12.32 -8.51 4.54
CA SER A 150 13.63 -8.14 5.05
C SER A 150 13.88 -6.64 4.83
N ARG A 151 14.43 -5.94 5.83
CA ARG A 151 14.79 -4.52 5.70
C ARG A 151 16.05 -4.39 4.83
N SER A 152 16.11 -3.33 4.01
CA SER A 152 17.33 -3.01 3.29
C SER A 152 18.41 -2.47 4.24
N SER A 153 19.62 -3.01 4.16
CA SER A 153 20.83 -2.54 4.85
C SER A 153 21.93 -2.22 3.83
N ALA A 154 22.95 -1.45 4.24
CA ALA A 154 24.08 -1.11 3.37
C ALA A 154 24.85 -2.35 2.91
N ASP A 155 24.92 -3.37 3.77
CA ASP A 155 25.58 -4.65 3.48
C ASP A 155 24.66 -5.66 2.77
N GLN A 156 23.40 -5.27 2.45
CA GLN A 156 22.49 -6.19 1.79
C GLN A 156 22.95 -6.41 0.34
N GLU A 157 23.30 -7.65 0.02
CA GLU A 157 23.65 -8.04 -1.34
C GLU A 157 22.47 -7.82 -2.30
N ALA A 158 22.78 -7.43 -3.53
CA ALA A 158 21.76 -7.35 -4.59
C ALA A 158 21.08 -8.73 -4.75
N PRO A 159 19.74 -8.76 -4.84
CA PRO A 159 19.00 -10.03 -4.88
C PRO A 159 19.29 -10.77 -6.19
N LEU A 160 19.42 -12.09 -6.08
CA LEU A 160 19.45 -12.98 -7.25
C LEU A 160 18.04 -13.19 -7.81
N ALA A 161 17.94 -13.56 -9.08
CA ALA A 161 16.65 -13.79 -9.75
C ALA A 161 15.76 -14.79 -9.01
N HIS A 162 16.32 -15.91 -8.53
CA HIS A 162 15.56 -16.93 -7.79
C HIS A 162 15.24 -16.55 -6.34
N GLU A 163 15.79 -15.44 -5.83
CA GLU A 163 15.42 -14.88 -4.52
C GLU A 163 14.21 -13.93 -4.62
N LEU A 164 13.81 -13.55 -5.83
CA LEU A 164 12.67 -12.69 -6.09
C LEU A 164 11.52 -13.52 -6.69
N ARG A 165 10.30 -13.30 -6.20
CA ARG A 165 9.12 -13.93 -6.77
C ARG A 165 8.77 -13.31 -8.11
N SER A 166 8.54 -14.15 -9.10
CA SER A 166 7.91 -13.77 -10.36
C SER A 166 6.52 -13.15 -10.11
N GLU A 167 5.94 -12.47 -11.11
CA GLU A 167 4.56 -11.97 -11.00
C GLU A 167 3.55 -13.08 -10.64
N LYS A 168 3.78 -14.32 -11.12
CA LYS A 168 3.00 -15.50 -10.75
C LYS A 168 3.12 -15.82 -9.26
N GLY A 169 4.35 -15.90 -8.73
CA GLY A 169 4.59 -16.15 -7.31
C GLY A 169 4.05 -15.06 -6.39
N LEU A 170 4.14 -13.79 -6.82
CA LEU A 170 3.54 -12.64 -6.12
C LEU A 170 2.00 -12.74 -6.09
N GLY A 171 1.40 -13.10 -7.23
CA GLY A 171 -0.04 -13.35 -7.35
C GLY A 171 -0.53 -14.47 -6.43
N LEU A 172 0.18 -15.59 -6.40
CA LEU A 172 -0.13 -16.71 -5.51
C LEU A 172 -0.02 -16.31 -4.03
N ALA A 173 1.04 -15.60 -3.66
CA ALA A 173 1.24 -15.14 -2.28
C ALA A 173 0.10 -14.24 -1.81
N MET A 174 -0.30 -13.27 -2.65
CA MET A 174 -1.41 -12.37 -2.32
C MET A 174 -2.74 -13.11 -2.28
N ALA A 175 -3.02 -14.01 -3.23
CA ALA A 175 -4.23 -14.80 -3.23
C ALA A 175 -4.35 -15.67 -1.97
N TYR A 176 -3.26 -16.29 -1.53
CA TYR A 176 -3.24 -17.07 -0.29
C TYR A 176 -3.51 -16.18 0.93
N LEU A 177 -2.85 -15.01 1.05
CA LEU A 177 -3.12 -14.07 2.14
C LEU A 177 -4.60 -13.68 2.20
N LEU A 178 -5.17 -13.25 1.07
CA LEU A 178 -6.55 -12.78 1.02
C LEU A 178 -7.58 -13.89 1.24
N HIS A 179 -7.36 -15.10 0.72
CA HIS A 179 -8.35 -16.18 0.78
C HIS A 179 -8.20 -17.11 1.98
N ARG A 180 -7.03 -17.15 2.64
CA ARG A 180 -6.76 -18.12 3.71
C ARG A 180 -6.41 -17.48 5.04
N ILE A 181 -6.00 -16.21 5.05
CA ILE A 181 -5.47 -15.56 6.26
C ILE A 181 -6.28 -14.34 6.68
N VAL A 182 -6.72 -13.48 5.75
CA VAL A 182 -7.39 -12.22 6.11
C VAL A 182 -8.64 -12.45 6.96
N ASP A 183 -9.50 -13.40 6.60
CA ASP A 183 -10.75 -13.66 7.32
C ASP A 183 -10.56 -14.31 8.70
N LEU A 184 -9.34 -14.79 9.03
CA LEU A 184 -9.03 -15.35 10.35
C LEU A 184 -9.10 -14.29 11.47
N CYS A 185 -9.16 -13.00 11.15
CA CYS A 185 -9.34 -11.97 12.17
C CYS A 185 -10.73 -11.97 12.83
N GLU A 186 -11.66 -12.76 12.30
CA GLU A 186 -13.00 -12.93 12.89
C GLU A 186 -13.07 -14.16 13.82
N ASP A 187 -12.03 -15.00 13.86
CA ASP A 187 -11.95 -16.14 14.75
C ASP A 187 -11.50 -15.70 16.15
N GLU A 188 -12.22 -16.13 17.20
CA GLU A 188 -11.95 -15.74 18.60
C GLU A 188 -10.59 -16.23 19.11
N ASP A 189 -10.09 -17.34 18.58
CA ASP A 189 -8.80 -17.95 18.97
C ASP A 189 -7.59 -17.27 18.31
N VAL A 190 -7.81 -16.28 17.44
CA VAL A 190 -6.74 -15.60 16.69
C VAL A 190 -6.31 -14.32 17.40
N SER A 191 -5.01 -14.24 17.68
CA SER A 191 -4.38 -13.01 18.15
C SER A 191 -4.40 -11.94 17.05
N MET A 192 -5.11 -10.83 17.30
CA MET A 192 -5.17 -9.70 16.35
C MET A 192 -3.79 -9.14 16.03
N SER A 193 -2.89 -9.10 17.03
CA SER A 193 -1.50 -8.66 16.86
C SER A 193 -0.75 -9.57 15.88
N ASP A 194 -0.79 -10.89 16.10
CA ASP A 194 -0.07 -11.85 15.27
C ASP A 194 -0.65 -11.88 13.85
N TRP A 195 -1.97 -11.82 13.71
CA TRP A 195 -2.65 -11.73 12.42
C TRP A 195 -2.22 -10.47 11.64
N PHE A 196 -2.36 -9.30 12.26
CA PHE A 196 -2.05 -8.03 11.62
C PHE A 196 -0.59 -7.98 11.21
N HIS A 197 0.33 -8.30 12.12
CA HIS A 197 1.77 -8.25 11.84
C HIS A 197 2.20 -9.26 10.78
N PHE A 198 1.59 -10.46 10.75
CA PHE A 198 1.86 -11.44 9.70
C PHE A 198 1.42 -10.93 8.32
N VAL A 199 0.17 -10.50 8.17
CA VAL A 199 -0.35 -10.02 6.87
C VAL A 199 0.38 -8.74 6.44
N TRP A 200 0.64 -7.81 7.37
CA TRP A 200 1.39 -6.59 7.14
C TRP A 200 2.82 -6.88 6.65
N ASP A 201 3.53 -7.81 7.28
CA ASP A 201 4.88 -8.20 6.87
C ASP A 201 4.89 -8.82 5.47
N ARG A 202 4.01 -9.79 5.21
CA ARG A 202 4.00 -10.51 3.92
C ARG A 202 3.54 -9.63 2.76
N THR A 203 2.55 -8.75 2.97
CA THR A 203 2.14 -7.76 1.96
C THR A 203 3.24 -6.72 1.70
N ARG A 204 4.00 -6.33 2.72
CA ARG A 204 5.19 -5.47 2.57
C ARG A 204 6.31 -6.17 1.79
N SER A 205 6.51 -7.47 2.00
CA SER A 205 7.43 -8.29 1.21
C SER A 205 7.05 -8.34 -0.27
N ILE A 206 5.75 -8.51 -0.58
CA ILE A 206 5.23 -8.46 -1.97
C ILE A 206 5.55 -7.11 -2.61
N ARG A 207 5.29 -6.00 -1.92
CA ARG A 207 5.65 -4.66 -2.42
C ARG A 207 7.15 -4.49 -2.62
N LYS A 208 7.98 -5.04 -1.72
CA LYS A 208 9.45 -5.00 -1.86
C LYS A 208 9.89 -5.71 -3.14
N ASP A 209 9.37 -6.90 -3.42
CA ASP A 209 9.69 -7.64 -4.65
C ASP A 209 9.24 -6.88 -5.90
N ILE A 210 8.09 -6.21 -5.88
CA ILE A 210 7.62 -5.35 -6.98
C ILE A 210 8.60 -4.20 -7.23
N THR A 211 9.06 -3.53 -6.17
CA THR A 211 10.03 -2.44 -6.29
C THR A 211 11.40 -2.92 -6.76
N GLN A 212 11.91 -4.04 -6.22
CA GLN A 212 13.23 -4.57 -6.58
C GLN A 212 13.32 -5.05 -8.03
N GLN A 213 12.19 -5.48 -8.59
CA GLN A 213 12.07 -5.91 -9.99
C GLN A 213 11.59 -4.79 -10.92
N GLU A 214 11.34 -3.59 -10.40
CA GLU A 214 10.80 -2.44 -11.17
C GLU A 214 9.51 -2.79 -11.95
N LEU A 215 8.66 -3.65 -11.38
CA LEU A 215 7.46 -4.12 -12.06
C LEU A 215 6.44 -2.99 -12.23
N CYS A 216 5.98 -2.80 -13.45
CA CYS A 216 4.95 -1.82 -13.80
C CYS A 216 3.99 -2.45 -14.83
N SER A 217 3.10 -3.30 -14.31
CA SER A 217 2.09 -4.07 -15.05
C SER A 217 0.72 -3.97 -14.35
N LEU A 218 -0.36 -4.34 -15.03
CA LEU A 218 -1.71 -4.38 -14.43
C LEU A 218 -1.77 -5.32 -13.21
N ARG A 219 -0.98 -6.40 -13.23
CA ARG A 219 -0.89 -7.33 -12.10
C ARG A 219 -0.17 -6.67 -10.92
N ALA A 220 0.95 -6.00 -11.15
CA ALA A 220 1.66 -5.28 -10.09
C ALA A 220 0.77 -4.19 -9.46
N VAL A 221 0.04 -3.45 -10.28
CA VAL A 221 -0.97 -2.47 -9.84
C VAL A 221 -2.00 -3.15 -8.94
N GLN A 222 -2.65 -4.22 -9.40
CA GLN A 222 -3.65 -4.96 -8.62
C GLN A 222 -3.12 -5.41 -7.24
N LEU A 223 -1.87 -5.89 -7.18
CA LEU A 223 -1.25 -6.31 -5.91
C LEU A 223 -1.06 -5.13 -4.95
N VAL A 224 -0.61 -3.97 -5.45
CA VAL A 224 -0.43 -2.77 -4.61
C VAL A 224 -1.78 -2.18 -4.19
N GLU A 225 -2.80 -2.24 -5.05
CA GLU A 225 -4.18 -1.89 -4.73
C GLU A 225 -4.72 -2.74 -3.57
N GLN A 226 -4.48 -4.05 -3.58
CA GLN A 226 -4.87 -4.97 -2.51
C GLN A 226 -4.15 -4.63 -1.19
N CYS A 227 -2.85 -4.32 -1.24
CA CYS A 227 -2.11 -3.84 -0.07
C CYS A 227 -2.72 -2.53 0.50
N ALA A 228 -3.07 -1.57 -0.36
CA ALA A 228 -3.69 -0.32 0.08
C ALA A 228 -5.07 -0.55 0.73
N ARG A 229 -5.91 -1.41 0.15
CA ARG A 229 -7.22 -1.76 0.73
C ARG A 229 -7.07 -2.46 2.09
N PHE A 230 -6.08 -3.33 2.26
CA PHE A 230 -5.76 -3.93 3.56
C PHE A 230 -5.45 -2.86 4.61
N HIS A 231 -4.57 -1.90 4.30
CA HIS A 231 -4.27 -0.82 5.25
C HIS A 231 -5.47 0.09 5.57
N ILE A 232 -6.32 0.36 4.58
CA ILE A 232 -7.56 1.14 4.78
C ILE A 232 -8.51 0.39 5.73
N HIS A 233 -8.69 -0.92 5.52
CA HIS A 233 -9.51 -1.77 6.37
C HIS A 233 -8.98 -1.78 7.82
N CYS A 234 -7.69 -2.08 8.01
CA CYS A 234 -7.08 -2.12 9.35
C CYS A 234 -7.16 -0.77 10.07
N ALA A 235 -7.05 0.35 9.34
CA ALA A 235 -7.16 1.69 9.94
C ALA A 235 -8.51 1.95 10.62
N ALA A 236 -9.57 1.25 10.21
CA ALA A 236 -10.89 1.32 10.82
C ALA A 236 -11.15 0.14 11.77
N ARG A 237 -10.81 -1.08 11.36
CA ARG A 237 -11.07 -2.30 12.13
C ARG A 237 -10.29 -2.36 13.44
N LEU A 238 -9.06 -1.83 13.46
CA LEU A 238 -8.17 -1.85 14.61
C LEU A 238 -8.07 -0.49 15.30
N VAL A 239 -9.05 0.40 15.09
CA VAL A 239 -9.02 1.77 15.65
C VAL A 239 -9.08 1.81 17.18
N ALA A 240 -9.66 0.77 17.79
CA ALA A 240 -9.80 0.63 19.24
C ALA A 240 -8.68 -0.22 19.88
N GLU A 241 -7.77 -0.77 19.08
CA GLU A 241 -6.65 -1.56 19.59
C GLU A 241 -5.59 -0.66 20.22
N GLU A 242 -4.85 -1.22 21.19
CA GLU A 242 -3.73 -0.54 21.82
C GLU A 242 -2.58 -0.29 20.82
N PRO A 243 -1.82 0.81 20.93
CA PRO A 243 -0.69 1.09 20.05
C PRO A 243 0.40 0.00 20.01
N SER A 244 0.48 -0.83 21.05
CA SER A 244 1.38 -2.00 21.09
C SER A 244 0.95 -3.12 20.14
N VAL A 245 -0.34 -3.20 19.81
CA VAL A 245 -0.93 -4.14 18.84
C VAL A 245 -1.00 -3.50 17.46
N PHE A 246 -1.45 -2.24 17.39
CA PHE A 246 -1.64 -1.55 16.13
C PHE A 246 -1.28 -0.06 16.21
N ASP A 247 -0.18 0.31 15.56
CA ASP A 247 0.21 1.72 15.40
C ASP A 247 -0.47 2.31 14.16
N GLN A 248 -1.50 3.13 14.39
CA GLN A 248 -2.27 3.80 13.35
C GLN A 248 -1.42 4.75 12.48
N LYS A 249 -0.35 5.34 13.03
CA LYS A 249 0.56 6.23 12.29
C LYS A 249 1.42 5.42 11.34
N ILE A 250 2.03 4.33 11.81
CA ILE A 250 2.82 3.42 10.97
C ILE A 250 1.95 2.80 9.88
N ASN A 251 0.71 2.41 10.20
CA ASN A 251 -0.23 1.91 9.20
C ASN A 251 -0.54 2.97 8.14
N THR A 252 -0.80 4.21 8.56
CA THR A 252 -1.05 5.35 7.65
C THR A 252 0.15 5.63 6.74
N GLU A 253 1.38 5.59 7.26
CA GLU A 253 2.59 5.74 6.44
C GLU A 253 2.71 4.65 5.37
N ASN A 254 2.38 3.39 5.71
CA ASN A 254 2.42 2.29 4.77
C ASN A 254 1.31 2.37 3.71
N MET A 255 0.11 2.81 4.10
CA MET A 255 -1.00 3.11 3.20
C MET A 255 -0.61 4.19 2.20
N THR A 256 -0.05 5.32 2.66
CA THR A 256 0.39 6.41 1.79
C THR A 256 1.50 5.96 0.84
N LYS A 257 2.43 5.10 1.28
CA LYS A 257 3.43 4.49 0.38
C LYS A 257 2.79 3.65 -0.72
N CYS A 258 1.76 2.86 -0.44
CA CYS A 258 1.01 2.15 -1.50
C CYS A 258 0.39 3.14 -2.49
N LEU A 259 -0.33 4.16 -2.00
CA LEU A 259 -1.02 5.12 -2.84
C LEU A 259 -0.04 5.93 -3.71
N GLN A 260 1.14 6.25 -3.17
CA GLN A 260 2.20 6.91 -3.92
C GLN A 260 2.75 6.01 -5.03
N SER A 261 3.00 4.72 -4.75
CA SER A 261 3.41 3.76 -5.78
C SER A 261 2.35 3.63 -6.88
N LEU A 262 1.07 3.54 -6.51
CA LEU A 262 -0.04 3.49 -7.46
C LEU A 262 -0.11 4.76 -8.33
N LYS A 263 0.08 5.94 -7.74
CA LYS A 263 0.13 7.22 -8.48
C LYS A 263 1.14 7.19 -9.62
N TYR A 264 2.35 6.65 -9.37
CA TYR A 264 3.39 6.51 -10.39
C TYR A 264 3.08 5.40 -11.39
N MET A 265 2.65 4.22 -10.93
CA MET A 265 2.29 3.11 -11.84
C MET A 265 1.16 3.49 -12.80
N TYR A 266 0.12 4.18 -12.32
CA TYR A 266 -0.96 4.67 -13.17
C TYR A 266 -0.46 5.68 -14.22
N HIS A 267 0.47 6.57 -13.83
CA HIS A 267 1.07 7.52 -14.75
C HIS A 267 1.87 6.81 -15.84
N ASP A 268 2.78 5.91 -15.45
CA ASP A 268 3.66 5.19 -16.37
C ASP A 268 2.90 4.27 -17.32
N LEU A 269 1.86 3.58 -16.83
CA LEU A 269 0.96 2.78 -17.66
C LEU A 269 0.12 3.67 -18.59
N GLY A 270 -0.33 4.83 -18.11
CA GLY A 270 -1.02 5.83 -18.92
C GLY A 270 -0.17 6.35 -20.09
N LEU A 271 1.12 6.61 -19.86
CA LEU A 271 2.08 6.97 -20.92
C LEU A 271 2.22 5.87 -21.98
N LYS A 272 2.03 4.60 -21.59
CA LYS A 272 2.01 3.43 -22.48
C LYS A 272 0.64 3.16 -23.11
N GLY A 273 -0.37 4.01 -22.86
CA GLY A 273 -1.74 3.82 -23.35
C GLY A 273 -2.53 2.72 -22.62
N VAL A 274 -2.02 2.21 -21.50
CA VAL A 274 -2.66 1.16 -20.71
C VAL A 274 -3.56 1.79 -19.64
N ARG A 275 -4.85 1.46 -19.66
CA ARG A 275 -5.81 1.94 -18.67
C ARG A 275 -5.88 1.01 -17.46
N CYS A 276 -5.87 1.59 -16.27
CA CYS A 276 -6.03 0.85 -15.03
C CYS A 276 -7.48 0.99 -14.54
N PRO A 277 -8.24 -0.12 -14.40
CA PRO A 277 -9.68 -0.07 -14.15
C PRO A 277 -10.06 0.60 -12.82
N ASN A 278 -9.21 0.48 -11.79
CA ASN A 278 -9.49 1.01 -10.46
C ASN A 278 -8.79 2.35 -10.19
N GLU A 279 -8.17 3.00 -11.19
CA GLU A 279 -7.45 4.26 -10.93
C GLU A 279 -8.34 5.29 -10.23
N ALA A 280 -9.58 5.47 -10.68
CA ALA A 280 -10.53 6.40 -10.07
C ALA A 280 -10.79 6.15 -8.58
N GLU A 281 -10.92 4.89 -8.18
CA GLU A 281 -11.10 4.47 -6.78
C GLU A 281 -9.93 4.94 -5.92
N PHE A 282 -8.70 4.63 -6.31
CA PHE A 282 -7.52 4.95 -5.52
C PHE A 282 -7.19 6.45 -5.54
N ARG A 283 -7.47 7.15 -6.64
CA ARG A 283 -7.39 8.61 -6.68
C ARG A 283 -8.40 9.26 -5.73
N ALA A 284 -9.60 8.70 -5.62
CA ALA A 284 -10.61 9.16 -4.66
C ALA A 284 -10.17 8.90 -3.21
N TYR A 285 -9.51 7.78 -2.91
CA TYR A 285 -8.94 7.56 -1.57
C TYR A 285 -7.92 8.64 -1.20
N VAL A 286 -7.04 9.04 -2.12
CA VAL A 286 -6.10 10.15 -1.87
C VAL A 286 -6.84 11.45 -1.53
N VAL A 287 -7.93 11.77 -2.23
CA VAL A 287 -8.76 12.94 -1.90
C VAL A 287 -9.38 12.81 -0.50
N LEU A 288 -10.02 11.66 -0.23
CA LEU A 288 -10.68 11.40 1.05
C LEU A 288 -9.72 11.37 2.24
N LEU A 289 -8.45 11.06 2.03
CA LEU A 289 -7.41 11.10 3.08
C LEU A 289 -6.95 12.53 3.42
N ASN A 290 -7.20 13.49 2.53
CA ASN A 290 -6.68 14.86 2.61
C ASN A 290 -7.79 15.91 2.66
N LEU A 291 -8.98 15.60 3.18
CA LEU A 291 -10.12 16.53 3.17
C LEU A 291 -9.86 17.85 3.92
N ASN A 292 -8.92 17.87 4.86
CA ASN A 292 -8.52 19.08 5.61
C ASN A 292 -7.44 19.90 4.89
N ASP A 293 -6.86 19.39 3.80
CA ASP A 293 -5.87 20.08 2.99
C ASP A 293 -6.36 20.22 1.55
N GLY A 294 -6.84 21.42 1.18
CA GLY A 294 -7.33 21.70 -0.17
C GLY A 294 -6.29 21.56 -1.30
N ASN A 295 -5.00 21.35 -0.99
CA ASN A 295 -3.95 21.21 -2.00
C ASN A 295 -4.16 20.02 -2.95
N PHE A 296 -4.90 18.98 -2.54
CA PHE A 296 -5.23 17.85 -3.43
C PHE A 296 -5.99 18.30 -4.69
N LEU A 297 -6.69 19.44 -4.66
CA LEU A 297 -7.46 19.96 -5.79
C LEU A 297 -6.57 20.21 -7.01
N TRP A 298 -5.33 20.63 -6.80
CA TRP A 298 -4.37 20.80 -7.88
C TRP A 298 -4.02 19.46 -8.52
N GLU A 299 -3.79 18.42 -7.71
CA GLU A 299 -3.53 17.07 -8.22
C GLU A 299 -4.72 16.51 -9.01
N VAL A 300 -5.94 16.69 -8.52
CA VAL A 300 -7.17 16.24 -9.22
C VAL A 300 -7.28 16.90 -10.60
N LYS A 301 -6.95 18.19 -10.72
CA LYS A 301 -6.96 18.89 -12.02
C LYS A 301 -5.97 18.33 -13.04
N GLN A 302 -4.88 17.71 -12.58
CA GLN A 302 -3.86 17.10 -13.45
C GLN A 302 -4.24 15.67 -13.89
N LEU A 303 -5.28 15.06 -13.30
CA LEU A 303 -5.71 13.71 -13.68
C LEU A 303 -6.31 13.67 -15.09
N PRO A 304 -6.34 12.52 -15.77
CA PRO A 304 -7.09 12.38 -17.01
C PRO A 304 -8.57 12.77 -16.84
N LYS A 305 -9.18 13.41 -17.86
CA LYS A 305 -10.57 13.90 -17.79
C LYS A 305 -11.57 12.81 -17.38
N GLU A 306 -11.36 11.59 -17.84
CA GLU A 306 -12.22 10.45 -17.52
C GLU A 306 -12.17 10.10 -16.03
N VAL A 307 -10.97 10.15 -15.42
CA VAL A 307 -10.78 9.94 -13.99
C VAL A 307 -11.39 11.10 -13.20
N GLN A 308 -11.20 12.35 -13.64
CA GLN A 308 -11.83 13.52 -12.99
C GLN A 308 -13.36 13.43 -12.97
N GLN A 309 -13.95 12.89 -14.04
CA GLN A 309 -15.40 12.79 -14.22
C GLN A 309 -15.99 11.49 -13.63
N SER A 310 -15.16 10.63 -13.06
CA SER A 310 -15.57 9.37 -12.44
C SER A 310 -16.53 9.59 -11.26
N PRO A 311 -17.43 8.63 -10.98
CA PRO A 311 -18.29 8.70 -9.80
C PRO A 311 -17.50 8.73 -8.49
N GLU A 312 -16.34 8.09 -8.43
CA GLU A 312 -15.47 8.02 -7.25
C GLU A 312 -14.91 9.41 -6.90
N ILE A 313 -14.32 10.11 -7.88
CA ILE A 313 -13.81 11.48 -7.66
C ILE A 313 -14.96 12.44 -7.35
N ARG A 314 -16.08 12.34 -8.06
CA ARG A 314 -17.26 13.18 -7.78
C ARG A 314 -17.81 12.97 -6.37
N PHE A 315 -17.82 11.73 -5.89
CA PHE A 315 -18.22 11.42 -4.51
C PHE A 315 -17.24 12.06 -3.52
N ALA A 316 -15.94 11.87 -3.70
CA ALA A 316 -14.92 12.44 -2.83
C ALA A 316 -15.00 13.97 -2.74
N MET A 317 -15.24 14.63 -3.87
CA MET A 317 -15.48 16.08 -3.94
C MET A 317 -16.74 16.51 -3.18
N GLN A 318 -17.83 15.74 -3.26
CA GLN A 318 -19.05 16.04 -2.49
C GLN A 318 -18.82 15.95 -0.99
N VAL A 319 -18.01 14.97 -0.55
CA VAL A 319 -17.65 14.83 0.87
C VAL A 319 -16.76 16.00 1.31
N TYR A 320 -15.76 16.37 0.51
CA TYR A 320 -14.94 17.56 0.74
C TYR A 320 -15.80 18.81 0.92
N PHE A 321 -16.72 19.10 0.00
CA PHE A 321 -17.59 20.27 0.14
C PHE A 321 -18.55 20.17 1.34
N ALA A 322 -18.99 18.98 1.74
CA ALA A 322 -19.79 18.82 2.94
C ALA A 322 -18.99 19.18 4.20
N LEU A 323 -17.73 18.77 4.26
CA LEU A 323 -16.81 19.09 5.36
C LEU A 323 -16.45 20.58 5.39
N GLU A 324 -16.07 21.14 4.25
CA GLU A 324 -15.64 22.55 4.11
C GLU A 324 -16.76 23.53 4.49
N ASN A 325 -18.00 23.25 4.08
CA ASN A 325 -19.17 24.07 4.42
C ASN A 325 -19.77 23.74 5.80
N ASN A 326 -19.08 22.94 6.61
CA ASN A 326 -19.55 22.48 7.93
C ASN A 326 -20.97 21.86 7.89
N ASN A 327 -21.32 21.20 6.79
CA ASN A 327 -22.62 20.58 6.58
C ASN A 327 -22.60 19.12 7.09
N TYR A 328 -22.56 18.98 8.42
CA TYR A 328 -22.49 17.68 9.11
C TYR A 328 -23.65 16.74 8.74
N VAL A 329 -24.86 17.27 8.51
CA VAL A 329 -26.02 16.48 8.07
C VAL A 329 -25.80 15.85 6.69
N ARG A 330 -25.24 16.61 5.74
CA ARG A 330 -24.88 16.09 4.42
C ARG A 330 -23.71 15.11 4.52
N PHE A 331 -22.71 15.40 5.35
CA PHE A 331 -21.56 14.50 5.55
C PHE A 331 -22.01 13.12 6.01
N PHE A 332 -22.75 13.01 7.13
CA PHE A 332 -23.20 11.72 7.65
C PHE A 332 -24.24 11.03 6.75
N ARG A 333 -24.92 11.77 5.88
CA ARG A 333 -25.75 11.16 4.82
C ARG A 333 -24.91 10.50 3.73
N LEU A 334 -23.82 11.13 3.32
CA LEU A 334 -22.87 10.58 2.34
C LEU A 334 -22.14 9.35 2.91
N VAL A 335 -21.74 9.39 4.17
CA VAL A 335 -21.14 8.24 4.88
C VAL A 335 -22.05 7.01 4.84
N ARG A 336 -23.36 7.17 5.07
CA ARG A 336 -24.33 6.06 5.03
C ARG A 336 -24.56 5.47 3.64
N GLN A 337 -24.12 6.15 2.58
CA GLN A 337 -24.39 5.77 1.18
C GLN A 337 -23.11 5.36 0.43
N THR A 338 -21.97 5.31 1.11
CA THR A 338 -20.67 5.10 0.47
C THR A 338 -20.20 3.65 0.57
N THR A 339 -19.13 3.34 -0.14
CA THR A 339 -18.49 2.02 -0.09
C THR A 339 -17.83 1.80 1.26
N TYR A 340 -17.64 0.54 1.65
CA TYR A 340 -16.96 0.17 2.89
C TYR A 340 -15.59 0.87 3.03
N MET A 341 -14.76 0.83 1.99
CA MET A 341 -13.43 1.44 2.00
C MET A 341 -13.47 2.97 2.19
N ASN A 342 -14.42 3.65 1.53
CA ASN A 342 -14.62 5.08 1.76
C ASN A 342 -15.04 5.36 3.21
N ALA A 343 -15.95 4.54 3.77
CA ALA A 343 -16.38 4.69 5.16
C ALA A 343 -15.22 4.50 6.15
N CYS A 344 -14.36 3.50 5.94
CA CYS A 344 -13.14 3.29 6.73
C CYS A 344 -12.21 4.51 6.70
N ILE A 345 -12.04 5.14 5.53
CA ILE A 345 -11.24 6.38 5.44
C ILE A 345 -11.94 7.51 6.21
N LEU A 346 -13.25 7.67 6.02
CA LEU A 346 -14.02 8.78 6.57
C LEU A 346 -14.18 8.76 8.09
N LEU A 347 -14.04 7.59 8.72
CA LEU A 347 -14.08 7.42 10.18
C LEU A 347 -13.14 8.42 10.91
N ARG A 348 -11.98 8.72 10.32
CA ARG A 348 -11.00 9.68 10.90
C ARG A 348 -11.53 11.10 11.08
N TYR A 349 -12.59 11.48 10.37
CA TYR A 349 -13.19 12.82 10.44
C TYR A 349 -14.41 12.88 11.38
N PHE A 350 -14.88 11.75 11.91
CA PHE A 350 -16.14 11.73 12.67
C PHE A 350 -16.06 12.63 13.90
N ASN A 351 -15.00 12.52 14.70
CA ASN A 351 -14.84 13.33 15.90
C ASN A 351 -14.72 14.83 15.57
N GLN A 352 -13.95 15.18 14.53
CA GLN A 352 -13.85 16.56 14.06
C GLN A 352 -15.22 17.14 13.68
N ILE A 353 -16.02 16.37 12.95
CA ILE A 353 -17.33 16.83 12.45
C ILE A 353 -18.38 16.84 13.56
N ARG A 354 -18.40 15.82 14.43
CA ARG A 354 -19.26 15.75 15.62
C ARG A 354 -19.02 16.98 16.52
N SER A 355 -17.76 17.30 16.82
CA SER A 355 -17.41 18.48 17.63
C SER A 355 -17.86 19.79 16.98
N ARG A 356 -17.57 20.01 15.69
CA ARG A 356 -18.01 21.22 14.96
C ARG A 356 -19.53 21.32 14.87
N ALA A 357 -20.22 20.20 14.72
CA ALA A 357 -21.67 20.15 14.68
C ALA A 357 -22.28 20.58 16.02
N LEU A 358 -21.79 20.04 17.13
CA LEU A 358 -22.24 20.40 18.47
C LEU A 358 -21.97 21.89 18.77
N GLU A 359 -20.80 22.42 18.41
CA GLU A 359 -20.50 23.86 18.53
C GLU A 359 -21.48 24.72 17.74
N THR A 360 -21.82 24.29 16.51
CA THR A 360 -22.78 24.99 15.65
C THR A 360 -24.18 24.98 16.25
N ILE A 361 -24.61 23.83 16.79
CA ILE A 361 -25.91 23.68 17.47
C ILE A 361 -25.94 24.57 18.72
N LEU A 362 -24.91 24.52 19.56
CA LEU A 362 -24.85 25.34 20.78
C LEU A 362 -24.98 26.83 20.44
N ARG A 363 -24.20 27.35 19.49
CA ARG A 363 -24.26 28.76 19.07
C ARG A 363 -25.63 29.18 18.55
N ALA A 364 -26.30 28.32 17.78
CA ALA A 364 -27.62 28.63 17.23
C ALA A 364 -28.72 28.75 18.30
N TYR A 365 -28.56 28.08 19.44
CA TYR A 365 -29.57 28.00 20.50
C TYR A 365 -29.21 28.73 21.81
N THR A 366 -27.99 29.27 21.93
CA THR A 366 -27.51 29.99 23.16
C THR A 366 -28.33 31.24 23.50
N HIS A 367 -29.00 31.87 22.53
CA HIS A 367 -29.79 33.09 22.74
C HIS A 367 -31.28 32.84 23.07
N ARG A 368 -31.71 31.58 23.09
CA ARG A 368 -33.09 31.20 23.43
C ARG A 368 -33.04 30.38 24.72
N THR A 369 -34.16 30.34 25.44
CA THR A 369 -34.42 29.48 26.62
C THR A 369 -33.67 28.15 26.54
N PRO A 370 -33.18 27.57 27.65
CA PRO A 370 -32.33 26.38 27.65
C PRO A 370 -32.91 25.31 26.72
N ALA A 371 -32.25 25.16 25.57
CA ALA A 371 -32.70 24.26 24.53
C ALA A 371 -32.40 22.82 24.98
N GLN A 372 -33.44 22.04 25.19
CA GLN A 372 -33.32 20.61 25.44
C GLN A 372 -33.28 19.89 24.09
N PHE A 373 -32.22 19.13 23.85
CA PHE A 373 -32.10 18.27 22.68
C PHE A 373 -32.36 16.82 23.07
N SER A 374 -33.16 16.13 22.25
CA SER A 374 -33.31 14.68 22.38
C SER A 374 -31.96 14.02 22.06
N LEU A 375 -31.48 13.20 22.99
CA LEU A 375 -30.27 12.40 22.82
C LEU A 375 -30.36 11.55 21.55
N ARG A 376 -31.45 10.77 21.42
CA ARG A 376 -31.80 10.01 20.22
C ARG A 376 -31.75 10.81 18.92
N HIS A 377 -32.17 12.08 18.94
CA HIS A 377 -32.07 12.94 17.77
C HIS A 377 -30.61 13.26 17.42
N LEU A 378 -29.78 13.59 18.41
CA LEU A 378 -28.35 13.86 18.22
C LEU A 378 -27.59 12.61 17.79
N THR A 379 -27.88 11.45 18.40
CA THR A 379 -27.36 10.13 18.02
C THR A 379 -27.58 9.87 16.54
N ALA A 380 -28.83 10.00 16.08
CA ALA A 380 -29.19 9.82 14.67
C ALA A 380 -28.56 10.89 13.74
N LEU A 381 -28.53 12.15 14.17
CA LEU A 381 -28.03 13.27 13.37
C LEU A 381 -26.51 13.19 13.14
N LEU A 382 -25.78 12.80 14.18
CA LEU A 382 -24.31 12.76 14.24
C LEU A 382 -23.72 11.35 14.06
N ALA A 383 -24.60 10.39 13.73
CA ALA A 383 -24.28 9.00 13.45
C ALA A 383 -23.44 8.35 14.56
N PHE A 384 -23.82 8.57 15.82
CA PHE A 384 -23.31 7.77 16.94
C PHE A 384 -23.90 6.35 16.88
N GLU A 385 -23.17 5.43 17.49
CA GLU A 385 -23.44 4.01 17.53
C GLU A 385 -24.60 3.69 18.49
N ASP A 386 -24.63 4.36 19.64
CA ASP A 386 -25.63 4.25 20.71
C ASP A 386 -25.92 5.61 21.39
N ASP A 387 -26.93 5.60 22.28
CA ASP A 387 -27.42 6.77 23.03
C ASP A 387 -26.56 7.10 24.26
#